data_AF-A0A9P8Q605-F1
#
_entry.id   AF-A0A9P8Q605-F1
#
_cell.length_a   1.000
_cell.length_b   1.000
_cell.length_c   1.000
_cell.angle_alpha   90.00
_cell.angle_beta   90.00
_cell.angle_gamma   90.00
#
_symmetry.space_group_name_H-M   'P 1'
#
loop_
_entity.id
_entity.type
_entity.pdbx_description
1 polymer ?
#
loop_
_entity_poly.entity_id
_entity_poly.type
_entity_poly.pdbx_seq_one_letter_code
_entity_poly.pdbx_strand_id
1 'polypeptide(L)'
;MDQKTDTVDYPKVEESLAGTIEYMESIDNSYDLLKYCNEIVIKFDSNPTIGKLDLQAIKSVSDPSVPVLNQFTFPIIMKHGLMKLNDFKSPLDAITLFESLKSKSLHTFILGCGIKNYNKYIELQWSCFQDITKILNILEDLKINGIQGDLETEEILTTIKDEYADLLTEDSLTKSETFIWSERNEEDLKKLKKYIEDLSLYSSL
;
A
#
# COMPACT_ATOMS: atom_id res chain seq x y z
N MET A 1 13.90 15.19 -31.94
CA MET A 1 13.48 13.82 -32.31
C MET A 1 12.70 13.33 -31.10
N ASP A 2 11.41 13.65 -31.08
CA ASP A 2 10.55 13.43 -29.91
C ASP A 2 10.31 11.94 -29.74
N GLN A 3 10.99 11.32 -28.78
CA GLN A 3 10.54 10.05 -28.24
C GLN A 3 9.24 10.34 -27.49
N LYS A 4 8.09 10.12 -28.14
CA LYS A 4 6.84 9.91 -27.43
C LYS A 4 7.11 8.80 -26.41
N THR A 5 7.18 9.17 -25.14
CA THR A 5 6.98 8.21 -24.06
C THR A 5 5.59 7.65 -24.27
N ASP A 6 5.50 6.42 -24.80
CA ASP A 6 4.25 5.68 -24.84
C ASP A 6 3.77 5.55 -23.39
N THR A 7 2.87 6.46 -22.99
CA THR A 7 2.26 6.43 -21.67
C THR A 7 1.48 5.14 -21.55
N VAL A 8 1.87 4.31 -20.59
CA VAL A 8 1.22 3.02 -20.31
C VAL A 8 -0.25 3.28 -19.98
N ASP A 9 -1.14 2.68 -20.75
CA ASP A 9 -2.59 2.74 -20.56
C ASP A 9 -3.00 1.71 -19.49
N TYR A 10 -2.81 2.06 -18.22
CA TYR A 10 -3.10 1.18 -17.08
C TYR A 10 -4.53 0.62 -17.06
N PRO A 11 -5.59 1.38 -17.41
CA PRO A 11 -6.93 0.83 -17.57
C PRO A 11 -7.00 -0.36 -18.54
N LYS A 12 -6.28 -0.31 -19.67
CA LYS A 12 -6.21 -1.45 -20.60
C LYS A 12 -5.42 -2.63 -20.06
N VAL A 13 -4.38 -2.37 -19.26
CA VAL A 13 -3.63 -3.44 -18.58
C VAL A 13 -4.54 -4.16 -17.58
N GLU A 14 -5.31 -3.40 -16.80
CA GLU A 14 -6.28 -3.92 -15.83
C GLU A 14 -7.41 -4.71 -16.51
N GLU A 15 -7.97 -4.21 -17.61
CA GLU A 15 -8.92 -4.95 -18.45
C GLU A 15 -8.33 -6.26 -18.97
N SER A 16 -7.04 -6.26 -19.34
CA SER A 16 -6.35 -7.47 -19.80
C SER A 16 -6.10 -8.49 -18.69
N LEU A 17 -6.11 -8.05 -17.42
CA LEU A 17 -5.99 -8.90 -16.23
C LEU A 17 -7.35 -9.32 -15.64
N ALA A 18 -8.47 -8.99 -16.29
CA ALA A 18 -9.82 -9.22 -15.76
C ALA A 18 -10.02 -10.65 -15.23
N GLY A 19 -9.59 -11.68 -15.98
CA GLY A 19 -9.71 -13.07 -15.53
C GLY A 19 -8.93 -13.37 -14.25
N THR A 20 -7.71 -12.83 -14.10
CA THR A 20 -6.92 -12.98 -12.87
C THR A 20 -7.56 -12.26 -11.70
N ILE A 21 -8.14 -11.07 -11.93
CA ILE A 21 -8.87 -10.34 -10.90
C ILE A 21 -10.11 -11.13 -10.48
N GLU A 22 -10.90 -11.64 -11.42
CA GLU A 22 -12.04 -12.52 -11.13
C GLU A 22 -11.64 -13.79 -10.36
N TYR A 23 -10.50 -14.39 -10.69
CA TYR A 23 -9.95 -15.52 -9.95
C TYR A 23 -9.63 -15.12 -8.49
N MET A 24 -8.94 -14.00 -8.28
CA MET A 24 -8.65 -13.50 -6.93
C MET A 24 -9.93 -13.22 -6.13
N GLU A 25 -10.95 -12.66 -6.78
CA GLU A 25 -12.26 -12.41 -6.17
C GLU A 25 -13.02 -13.69 -5.80
N SER A 26 -12.76 -14.79 -6.53
CA SER A 26 -13.37 -16.09 -6.29
C SER A 26 -12.79 -16.85 -5.10
N ILE A 27 -11.59 -16.47 -4.62
CA ILE A 27 -11.00 -17.02 -3.41
C ILE A 27 -11.87 -16.61 -2.22
N ASP A 28 -12.26 -17.57 -1.38
CA ASP A 28 -13.32 -17.41 -0.38
C ASP A 28 -12.82 -17.11 1.04
N ASN A 29 -11.50 -17.18 1.26
CA ASN A 29 -10.89 -16.93 2.56
C ASN A 29 -9.56 -16.18 2.46
N SER A 30 -9.23 -15.42 3.51
CA SER A 30 -8.05 -14.56 3.53
C SER A 30 -6.73 -15.34 3.53
N TYR A 31 -6.71 -16.54 4.13
CA TYR A 31 -5.51 -17.38 4.17
C TYR A 31 -5.07 -17.82 2.77
N ASP A 32 -6.00 -18.36 1.97
CA ASP A 32 -5.72 -18.82 0.61
C ASP A 32 -5.35 -17.65 -0.30
N LEU A 33 -6.00 -16.49 -0.13
CA LEU A 33 -5.64 -15.29 -0.88
C LEU A 33 -4.24 -14.78 -0.51
N LEU A 34 -3.92 -14.71 0.78
CA LEU A 34 -2.59 -14.31 1.26
C LEU A 34 -1.52 -15.26 0.74
N LYS A 35 -1.79 -16.56 0.78
CA LYS A 35 -0.89 -17.59 0.24
C LYS A 35 -0.66 -17.38 -1.25
N TYR A 36 -1.73 -17.22 -2.02
CA TYR A 36 -1.66 -16.94 -3.45
C TYR A 36 -0.84 -15.68 -3.76
N CYS A 37 -1.12 -14.56 -3.08
CA CYS A 37 -0.36 -13.32 -3.27
C CYS A 37 1.12 -13.50 -2.93
N ASN A 38 1.45 -14.19 -1.85
CA ASN A 38 2.86 -14.47 -1.51
C ASN A 38 3.58 -15.34 -2.54
N GLU A 39 2.89 -16.33 -3.13
CA GLU A 39 3.45 -17.12 -4.23
C GLU A 39 3.73 -16.25 -5.46
N ILE A 40 2.84 -15.31 -5.79
CA ILE A 40 3.07 -14.32 -6.86
C ILE A 40 4.28 -13.43 -6.55
N VAL A 41 4.39 -12.94 -5.31
CA VAL A 41 5.55 -12.14 -4.85
C VAL A 41 6.85 -12.93 -5.02
N ILE A 42 6.89 -14.19 -4.56
CA ILE A 42 8.09 -15.05 -4.68
C ILE A 42 8.44 -15.28 -6.15
N LYS A 43 7.46 -15.57 -7.01
CA LYS A 43 7.68 -15.81 -8.44
C LYS A 43 8.22 -14.56 -9.13
N PHE A 44 7.64 -13.40 -8.86
CA PHE A 44 8.10 -12.13 -9.43
C PHE A 44 9.50 -11.78 -8.95
N ASP A 45 9.76 -11.88 -7.64
CA ASP A 45 11.05 -11.54 -7.03
C ASP A 45 12.19 -12.40 -7.57
N SER A 46 11.91 -13.67 -7.85
CA SER A 46 12.91 -14.62 -8.38
C SER A 46 13.27 -14.33 -9.85
N ASN A 47 12.35 -13.74 -10.63
CA ASN A 47 12.57 -13.46 -12.05
C ASN A 47 11.77 -12.22 -12.50
N PRO A 48 12.19 -11.01 -12.09
CA PRO A 48 11.47 -9.78 -12.41
C PRO A 48 11.55 -9.52 -13.92
N THR A 49 10.40 -9.63 -14.59
CA THR A 49 10.34 -9.40 -16.05
C THR A 49 10.13 -7.92 -16.33
N ILE A 50 11.16 -7.27 -16.87
CA ILE A 50 11.16 -5.86 -17.26
C ILE A 50 11.27 -5.77 -18.78
N GLY A 51 10.37 -5.00 -19.40
CA GLY A 51 10.28 -4.95 -20.86
C GLY A 51 9.12 -4.11 -21.37
N LYS A 52 8.85 -4.21 -22.67
CA LYS A 52 7.73 -3.51 -23.30
C LYS A 52 6.40 -4.13 -22.90
N LEU A 53 5.36 -3.29 -22.83
CA LEU A 53 4.00 -3.76 -22.58
C LEU A 53 3.51 -4.57 -23.79
N ASP A 54 3.09 -5.81 -23.55
CA ASP A 54 2.41 -6.66 -24.52
C ASP A 54 1.06 -7.10 -23.96
N LEU A 55 0.01 -6.35 -24.34
CA LEU A 55 -1.36 -6.64 -23.91
C LEU A 55 -1.89 -7.97 -24.45
N GLN A 56 -1.43 -8.40 -25.63
CA GLN A 56 -1.87 -9.66 -26.23
C GLN A 56 -1.31 -10.83 -25.44
N ALA A 57 -0.04 -10.76 -25.01
CA ALA A 57 0.54 -11.77 -24.13
C ALA A 57 -0.20 -11.87 -22.79
N ILE A 58 -0.65 -10.75 -22.21
CA ILE A 58 -1.43 -10.73 -20.96
C ILE A 58 -2.81 -11.39 -21.18
N LYS A 59 -3.53 -11.02 -22.26
CA LYS A 59 -4.85 -11.58 -22.57
C LYS A 59 -4.82 -13.05 -23.00
N SER A 60 -3.70 -13.51 -23.54
CA SER A 60 -3.55 -14.89 -24.04
C SER A 60 -3.23 -15.91 -22.95
N VAL A 61 -3.21 -15.49 -21.67
CA VAL A 61 -3.01 -16.40 -20.54
C VAL A 61 -4.18 -17.38 -20.45
N SER A 62 -3.87 -18.68 -20.53
CA SER A 62 -4.88 -19.74 -20.49
C SER A 62 -5.40 -20.05 -19.08
N ASP A 63 -4.60 -19.76 -18.05
CA ASP A 63 -4.95 -20.02 -16.64
C ASP A 63 -4.94 -18.71 -15.83
N PRO A 64 -6.12 -18.20 -15.43
CA PRO A 64 -6.23 -16.98 -14.63
C PRO A 64 -5.46 -16.98 -13.30
N SER A 65 -5.20 -18.16 -12.73
CA SER A 65 -4.44 -18.32 -11.49
C SER A 65 -2.92 -18.20 -11.67
N VAL A 66 -2.43 -18.13 -12.92
CA VAL A 66 -1.01 -17.97 -13.23
C VAL A 66 -0.84 -16.80 -14.22
N PRO A 67 -1.05 -15.56 -13.77
CA PRO A 67 -0.92 -14.39 -14.64
C PRO A 67 0.51 -14.21 -15.15
N VAL A 68 0.66 -13.53 -16.29
CA VAL A 68 1.96 -12.99 -16.72
C VAL A 68 2.41 -11.98 -15.68
N LEU A 69 3.61 -12.19 -15.12
CA LEU A 69 4.21 -11.31 -14.12
C LEU A 69 5.28 -10.43 -14.77
N ASN A 70 5.03 -9.14 -14.83
CA ASN A 70 5.96 -8.12 -15.30
C ASN A 70 5.73 -6.80 -14.56
N GLN A 71 6.56 -5.79 -14.87
CA GLN A 71 6.49 -4.47 -14.22
C GLN A 71 5.14 -3.72 -14.30
N PHE A 72 4.25 -4.09 -15.22
CA PHE A 72 2.95 -3.43 -15.39
C PHE A 72 1.81 -4.20 -14.72
N THR A 73 1.90 -5.52 -14.67
CA THR A 73 0.87 -6.42 -14.13
C THR A 73 1.02 -6.63 -12.64
N PHE A 74 2.26 -6.77 -12.16
CA PHE A 74 2.56 -7.02 -10.75
C PHE A 74 1.97 -5.98 -9.80
N PRO A 75 2.12 -4.65 -10.03
CA PRO A 75 1.53 -3.64 -9.16
C PRO A 75 0.00 -3.74 -9.07
N ILE A 76 -0.67 -4.05 -10.19
CA ILE A 76 -2.13 -4.19 -10.25
C ILE A 76 -2.58 -5.41 -9.44
N ILE A 77 -1.93 -6.56 -9.62
CA ILE A 77 -2.24 -7.78 -8.87
C ILE A 77 -2.05 -7.56 -7.36
N MET A 78 -0.97 -6.89 -6.95
CA MET A 78 -0.72 -6.59 -5.53
C MET A 78 -1.75 -5.63 -4.94
N LYS A 79 -2.15 -4.59 -5.70
CA LYS A 79 -3.23 -3.67 -5.29
C LYS A 79 -4.53 -4.43 -5.02
N HIS A 80 -4.97 -5.27 -5.96
CA HIS A 80 -6.19 -6.07 -5.81
C HIS A 80 -6.10 -7.06 -4.63
N GLY A 81 -4.93 -7.70 -4.45
CA GLY A 81 -4.69 -8.58 -3.31
C GLY A 81 -4.82 -7.88 -1.96
N LEU A 82 -4.21 -6.70 -1.82
CA LEU A 82 -4.30 -5.88 -0.60
C LEU A 82 -5.75 -5.42 -0.34
N MET A 83 -6.46 -4.98 -1.37
CA MET A 83 -7.86 -4.56 -1.25
C MET A 83 -8.76 -5.72 -0.80
N LYS A 84 -8.67 -6.87 -1.45
CA LYS A 84 -9.51 -8.03 -1.13
C LYS A 84 -9.19 -8.62 0.25
N LEU A 85 -7.93 -8.63 0.68
CA LEU A 85 -7.56 -9.03 2.05
C LEU A 85 -8.20 -8.11 3.11
N ASN A 86 -8.31 -6.82 2.81
CA ASN A 86 -9.03 -5.87 3.65
C ASN A 86 -10.55 -6.16 3.68
N ASP A 87 -11.15 -6.57 2.57
CA ASP A 87 -12.58 -6.93 2.51
C ASP A 87 -12.94 -8.16 3.36
N PHE A 88 -12.00 -9.08 3.54
CA PHE A 88 -12.13 -10.18 4.50
C PHE A 88 -12.11 -9.74 5.97
N LYS A 89 -11.90 -8.44 6.24
CA LYS A 89 -11.66 -7.90 7.58
C LYS A 89 -10.45 -8.57 8.26
N SER A 90 -9.46 -8.94 7.45
CA SER A 90 -8.20 -9.54 7.90
C SER A 90 -7.05 -8.54 7.69
N PRO A 91 -7.04 -7.40 8.43
CA PRO A 91 -6.05 -6.37 8.21
C PRO A 91 -4.61 -6.84 8.51
N LEU A 92 -4.44 -7.81 9.41
CA LEU A 92 -3.14 -8.44 9.67
C LEU A 92 -2.60 -9.21 8.46
N ASP A 93 -3.46 -9.83 7.65
CA ASP A 93 -3.03 -10.53 6.45
C ASP A 93 -2.58 -9.54 5.38
N ALA A 94 -3.31 -8.43 5.21
CA ALA A 94 -2.92 -7.34 4.30
C ALA A 94 -1.58 -6.69 4.74
N ILE A 95 -1.41 -6.45 6.05
CA ILE A 95 -0.14 -5.98 6.63
C ILE A 95 0.99 -6.96 6.37
N THR A 96 0.74 -8.27 6.56
CA THR A 96 1.73 -9.33 6.31
C THR A 96 2.15 -9.38 4.85
N LEU A 97 1.20 -9.23 3.91
CA LEU A 97 1.50 -9.16 2.49
C LEU A 97 2.37 -7.94 2.16
N PHE A 98 2.05 -6.76 2.71
CA PHE A 98 2.83 -5.55 2.46
C PHE A 98 4.27 -5.66 3.02
N GLU A 99 4.44 -6.21 4.22
CA GLU A 99 5.78 -6.46 4.79
C GLU A 99 6.56 -7.51 3.97
N SER A 100 5.87 -8.50 3.41
CA SER A 100 6.46 -9.45 2.47
C SER A 100 6.98 -8.71 1.23
N LEU A 101 6.23 -7.81 0.61
CA LEU A 101 6.72 -6.98 -0.51
C LEU A 101 7.95 -6.16 -0.14
N LYS A 102 7.93 -5.54 1.05
CA LYS A 102 8.99 -4.66 1.53
C LYS A 102 10.31 -5.37 1.79
N SER A 103 10.26 -6.64 2.18
CA SER A 103 11.45 -7.45 2.50
C SER A 103 12.13 -8.12 1.30
N LYS A 104 11.62 -7.88 0.09
CA LYS A 104 12.09 -8.52 -1.16
C LYS A 104 13.13 -7.67 -1.89
N SER A 105 13.52 -8.10 -3.09
CA SER A 105 14.49 -7.35 -3.91
C SER A 105 13.99 -5.94 -4.22
N LEU A 106 14.93 -5.06 -4.58
CA LEU A 106 14.65 -3.68 -4.93
C LEU A 106 13.58 -3.54 -6.03
N HIS A 107 13.54 -4.46 -7.00
CA HIS A 107 12.54 -4.43 -8.08
C HIS A 107 11.12 -4.72 -7.54
N THR A 108 10.99 -5.75 -6.71
CA THR A 108 9.74 -6.10 -6.03
C THR A 108 9.27 -4.97 -5.14
N PHE A 109 10.19 -4.34 -4.41
CA PHE A 109 9.90 -3.16 -3.59
C PHE A 109 9.38 -1.99 -4.43
N ILE A 110 10.12 -1.55 -5.46
CA ILE A 110 9.75 -0.37 -6.26
C ILE A 110 8.39 -0.56 -6.94
N LEU A 111 8.11 -1.77 -7.43
CA LEU A 111 6.87 -2.05 -8.18
C LEU A 111 5.70 -2.43 -7.26
N GLY A 112 5.97 -3.05 -6.11
CA GLY A 112 4.95 -3.52 -5.16
C GLY A 112 4.61 -2.49 -4.08
N CYS A 113 5.53 -1.62 -3.71
CA CYS A 113 5.37 -0.65 -2.62
C CYS A 113 5.23 0.79 -3.15
N GLY A 114 4.34 1.00 -4.13
CA GLY A 114 4.00 2.34 -4.61
C GLY A 114 3.17 3.14 -3.60
N ILE A 115 3.02 4.46 -3.82
CA ILE A 115 2.35 5.35 -2.87
C ILE A 115 0.93 4.90 -2.49
N LYS A 116 0.14 4.42 -3.45
CA LYS A 116 -1.21 3.89 -3.19
C LYS A 116 -1.23 2.72 -2.21
N ASN A 117 -0.23 1.83 -2.30
CA ASN A 117 -0.13 0.69 -1.38
C ASN A 117 0.39 1.14 -0.01
N TYR A 118 1.25 2.15 0.03
CA TYR A 118 1.66 2.80 1.29
C TYR A 118 0.49 3.49 2.00
N ASN A 119 -0.32 4.27 1.27
CA ASN A 119 -1.55 4.90 1.81
C ASN A 119 -2.41 3.83 2.48
N LYS A 120 -2.68 2.72 1.78
CA LYS A 120 -3.47 1.63 2.34
C LYS A 120 -2.81 0.98 3.57
N TYR A 121 -1.50 0.80 3.53
CA TYR A 121 -0.75 0.23 4.64
C TYR A 121 -0.76 1.14 5.88
N ILE A 122 -0.67 2.47 5.71
CA ILE A 122 -0.78 3.47 6.78
C ILE A 122 -2.16 3.37 7.45
N GLU A 123 -3.24 3.34 6.66
CA GLU A 123 -4.60 3.18 7.19
C GLU A 123 -4.73 1.89 8.02
N LEU A 124 -4.27 0.76 7.49
CA LEU A 124 -4.35 -0.54 8.16
C LEU A 124 -3.56 -0.57 9.47
N GLN A 125 -2.36 -0.01 9.48
CA GLN A 125 -1.53 0.09 10.68
C GLN A 125 -2.21 0.92 11.74
N TRP A 126 -2.76 2.08 11.36
CA TRP A 126 -3.47 2.94 12.29
C TRP A 126 -4.74 2.28 12.84
N SER A 127 -5.58 1.72 11.97
CA SER A 127 -6.85 1.12 12.38
C SER A 127 -6.67 -0.08 13.32
N CYS A 128 -5.55 -0.81 13.20
CA CYS A 128 -5.27 -1.98 14.04
C CYS A 128 -4.59 -1.65 15.36
N PHE A 129 -3.65 -0.70 15.34
CA PHE A 129 -2.71 -0.53 16.44
C PHE A 129 -2.77 0.84 17.10
N GLN A 130 -3.26 1.87 16.39
CA GLN A 130 -3.26 3.27 16.84
C GLN A 130 -1.89 3.73 17.37
N ASP A 131 -0.81 3.19 16.78
CA ASP A 131 0.58 3.46 17.17
C ASP A 131 1.16 4.57 16.30
N ILE A 132 1.21 5.79 16.84
CA ILE A 132 1.76 6.95 16.13
C ILE A 132 3.25 6.79 15.79
N THR A 133 4.03 6.11 16.64
CA THR A 133 5.46 5.89 16.40
C THR A 133 5.64 5.01 15.16
N LYS A 134 4.80 3.98 15.02
CA LYS A 134 4.78 3.13 13.81
C LYS A 134 4.42 3.95 12.57
N ILE A 135 3.42 4.84 12.64
CA ILE A 135 3.07 5.72 11.51
C ILE A 135 4.24 6.62 11.12
N LEU A 136 4.88 7.30 12.09
CA LEU A 136 6.04 8.16 11.83
C LEU A 136 7.21 7.40 11.19
N ASN A 137 7.46 6.15 11.59
CA ASN A 137 8.47 5.31 10.96
C ASN A 137 8.13 5.00 9.49
N ILE A 138 6.86 4.79 9.17
CA ILE A 138 6.41 4.57 7.79
C ILE A 138 6.60 5.83 6.94
N LEU A 139 6.37 7.01 7.51
CA LEU A 139 6.61 8.30 6.83
C LEU A 139 8.09 8.56 6.57
N GLU A 140 8.96 8.19 7.50
CA GLU A 140 10.40 8.24 7.29
C GLU A 140 10.82 7.22 6.21
N ASP A 141 10.22 6.03 6.18
CA ASP A 141 10.46 5.06 5.11
C ASP A 141 10.07 5.62 3.73
N LEU A 142 8.92 6.30 3.60
CA LEU A 142 8.52 6.96 2.35
C LEU A 142 9.59 7.96 1.90
N LYS A 143 10.07 8.79 2.84
CA LYS A 143 11.09 9.81 2.58
C LYS A 143 12.43 9.20 2.17
N ILE A 144 12.90 8.18 2.90
CA ILE A 144 14.17 7.48 2.60
C ILE A 144 14.11 6.83 1.22
N ASN A 145 12.97 6.27 0.84
CA ASN A 145 12.77 5.64 -0.46
C ASN A 145 12.43 6.62 -1.59
N GLY A 146 12.38 7.93 -1.31
CA GLY A 146 12.07 8.96 -2.30
C GLY A 146 10.64 8.86 -2.85
N ILE A 147 9.73 8.25 -2.09
CA ILE A 147 8.31 8.13 -2.46
C ILE A 147 7.59 9.35 -1.89
N GLN A 148 7.10 10.20 -2.77
CA GLN A 148 6.35 11.39 -2.39
C GLN A 148 4.90 11.02 -2.04
N GLY A 149 4.42 11.52 -0.91
CA GLY A 149 3.01 11.46 -0.54
C GLY A 149 2.12 12.25 -1.49
N ASP A 150 0.90 11.78 -1.71
CA ASP A 150 -0.11 12.46 -2.54
C ASP A 150 -1.22 13.06 -1.65
N LEU A 151 -2.27 13.61 -2.29
CA LEU A 151 -3.41 14.18 -1.57
C LEU A 151 -4.11 13.14 -0.67
N GLU A 152 -4.17 11.88 -1.10
CA GLU A 152 -4.72 10.79 -0.29
C GLU A 152 -3.85 10.55 0.94
N THR A 153 -2.51 10.62 0.81
CA THR A 153 -1.61 10.59 1.98
C THR A 153 -1.93 11.73 2.96
N GLU A 154 -2.11 12.96 2.48
CA GLU A 154 -2.43 14.11 3.32
C GLU A 154 -3.76 13.94 4.08
N GLU A 155 -4.79 13.46 3.40
CA GLU A 155 -6.12 13.20 3.98
C GLU A 155 -6.07 12.12 5.07
N ILE A 156 -5.38 11.01 4.80
CA ILE A 156 -5.18 9.92 5.77
C ILE A 156 -4.44 10.44 7.01
N LEU A 157 -3.33 11.16 6.81
CA LEU A 157 -2.53 11.67 7.93
C LEU A 157 -3.25 12.74 8.74
N THR A 158 -4.09 13.56 8.10
CA THR A 158 -4.94 14.54 8.81
C THR A 158 -5.95 13.83 9.71
N THR A 159 -6.59 12.77 9.19
CA THR A 159 -7.51 11.93 9.97
C THR A 159 -6.80 11.29 11.17
N ILE A 160 -5.63 10.68 10.95
CA ILE A 160 -4.81 10.07 12.01
C ILE A 160 -4.42 11.11 13.07
N LYS A 161 -4.02 12.32 12.64
CA LYS A 161 -3.62 13.40 13.54
C LYS A 161 -4.79 13.84 14.42
N ASP A 162 -6.00 13.98 13.86
CA ASP A 162 -7.19 14.36 14.62
C ASP A 162 -7.61 13.24 15.59
N GLU A 163 -7.65 11.97 15.13
CA GLU A 163 -7.94 10.83 16.00
C GLU A 163 -6.91 10.66 17.13
N TYR A 164 -5.62 10.85 16.83
CA TYR A 164 -4.56 10.78 17.84
C TYR A 164 -4.66 11.92 18.85
N ALA A 165 -5.00 13.13 18.40
CA ALA A 165 -5.26 14.25 19.31
C ALA A 165 -6.45 13.96 20.24
N ASP A 166 -7.52 13.38 19.72
CA ASP A 166 -8.70 12.99 20.50
C ASP A 166 -8.36 11.90 21.53
N LEU A 167 -7.57 10.88 21.14
CA LEU A 167 -7.08 9.83 22.05
C LEU A 167 -6.26 10.39 23.21
N LEU A 168 -5.59 11.52 23.00
CA LEU A 168 -4.85 12.18 24.05
C LEU A 168 -5.79 12.90 25.02
N THR A 169 -6.93 13.45 24.58
CA THR A 169 -7.83 14.19 25.49
C THR A 169 -8.50 13.30 26.56
N GLU A 170 -8.64 13.86 27.78
CA GLU A 170 -9.12 13.15 28.99
C GLU A 170 -10.57 12.60 28.90
N ASP A 171 -11.37 12.96 27.90
CA ASP A 171 -12.76 12.50 27.79
C ASP A 171 -12.89 11.08 27.21
N SER A 172 -11.78 10.44 26.84
CA SER A 172 -11.72 9.08 26.31
C SER A 172 -11.64 7.98 27.38
N LEU A 173 -11.76 8.34 28.67
CA LEU A 173 -11.63 7.50 29.89
C LEU A 173 -12.57 6.28 29.99
N THR A 174 -13.38 5.99 28.97
CA THR A 174 -14.21 4.78 28.89
C THR A 174 -13.70 3.74 27.88
N LYS A 175 -12.63 4.00 27.10
CA LYS A 175 -12.20 3.08 26.03
C LYS A 175 -10.76 2.53 26.09
N SER A 176 -9.82 3.10 26.83
CA SER A 176 -8.55 2.41 27.13
C SER A 176 -7.89 2.98 28.39
N GLU A 177 -7.54 2.11 29.34
CA GLU A 177 -6.97 2.46 30.65
C GLU A 177 -5.49 2.92 30.58
N THR A 178 -4.98 3.41 29.45
CA THR A 178 -3.51 3.47 29.26
C THR A 178 -2.94 4.65 28.48
N PHE A 179 -3.73 5.66 28.09
CA PHE A 179 -3.17 6.81 27.38
C PHE A 179 -2.76 7.92 28.36
N ILE A 180 -1.51 7.86 28.83
CA ILE A 180 -0.91 8.90 29.68
C ILE A 180 -0.31 9.97 28.77
N TRP A 181 -0.81 11.22 28.87
CA TRP A 181 -0.15 12.38 28.25
C TRP A 181 1.32 12.44 28.64
N SER A 182 2.20 12.58 27.64
CA SER A 182 3.64 12.75 27.86
C SER A 182 4.21 13.76 26.86
N GLU A 183 5.35 14.37 27.18
CA GLU A 183 6.08 15.27 26.27
C GLU A 183 6.38 14.58 24.93
N ARG A 184 6.60 13.25 24.94
CA ARG A 184 6.81 12.45 23.74
C ARG A 184 5.60 12.46 22.81
N ASN A 185 4.39 12.37 23.37
CA ASN A 185 3.17 12.37 22.55
C ASN A 185 2.97 13.71 21.83
N GLU A 186 3.33 14.81 22.48
CA GLU A 186 3.30 16.14 21.88
C GLU A 186 4.36 16.29 20.78
N GLU A 187 5.55 15.72 20.98
CA GLU A 187 6.61 15.67 19.97
C GLU A 187 6.18 14.88 18.73
N ASP A 188 5.54 13.72 18.91
CA ASP A 188 5.05 12.89 17.82
C ASP A 188 3.94 13.58 17.02
N LEU A 189 3.01 14.28 17.70
CA LEU A 189 2.02 15.14 17.05
C LEU A 189 2.67 16.28 16.24
N LYS A 190 3.71 16.92 16.78
CA LYS A 190 4.44 17.99 16.09
C LYS A 190 5.12 17.46 14.82
N LYS A 191 5.74 16.28 14.89
CA LYS A 191 6.36 15.62 13.73
C LYS A 191 5.33 15.32 12.64
N LEU A 192 4.17 14.76 13.02
CA LEU A 192 3.11 14.45 12.07
C LEU A 192 2.55 15.72 11.41
N LYS A 193 2.25 16.77 12.20
CA LYS A 193 1.78 18.07 11.68
C LYS A 193 2.78 18.67 10.69
N LYS A 194 4.06 18.66 11.04
CA LYS A 194 5.12 19.17 10.16
C LYS A 194 5.17 18.41 8.83
N TYR A 195 5.04 17.08 8.87
CA TYR A 195 5.03 16.29 7.64
C TYR A 195 3.84 16.63 6.74
N ILE A 196 2.65 16.80 7.33
CA ILE A 196 1.44 17.24 6.61
C ILE A 196 1.67 18.62 5.98
N GLU A 197 2.19 19.59 6.74
CA GLU A 197 2.51 20.94 6.22
C GLU A 197 3.50 20.90 5.06
N ASP A 198 4.57 20.10 5.19
CA ASP A 198 5.57 19.92 4.14
C ASP A 198 4.90 19.35 2.87
N LEU A 199 4.00 18.36 2.98
CA LEU A 199 3.23 17.82 1.85
C LEU A 199 2.32 18.87 1.19
N SER A 200 1.54 19.62 1.97
CA SER A 200 0.60 20.61 1.44
C SER A 200 1.33 21.69 0.63
N LEU A 201 2.54 22.10 1.06
CA LEU A 201 3.37 23.05 0.32
C LEU A 201 3.75 22.53 -1.08
N TYR A 202 4.10 21.25 -1.19
CA TYR A 202 4.43 20.64 -2.49
C TYR A 202 3.22 20.50 -3.41
N SER A 203 2.01 20.32 -2.87
CA SER A 203 0.77 20.22 -3.67
C SER A 203 0.32 21.55 -4.29
N SER A 204 0.85 22.67 -3.78
CA SER A 204 0.47 24.04 -4.17
C SER A 204 1.40 24.69 -5.22
N LEU A 205 2.43 23.97 -5.66
CA LEU A 205 3.41 24.38 -6.68
C LEU A 205 3.11 23.76 -8.05
#